data_AF-A0A928GC37-F1
#
_entry.id   AF-A0A928GC37-F1
#
_cell.length_a   1.000
_cell.length_b   1.000
_cell.length_c   1.000
_cell.angle_alpha   90.00
_cell.angle_beta   90.00
_cell.angle_gamma   90.00
#
_symmetry.space_group_name_H-M   'P 1'
#
loop_
_entity.id
_entity.type
_entity.pdbx_description
1 polymer ?
#
loop_
_entity_poly.entity_id
_entity_poly.type
_entity_poly.pdbx_seq_one_letter_code
_entity_poly.pdbx_strand_id
1 'polypeptide(L)'
;MITAIGNNFGAGQISLKDYQNEKLVVLNGKFSFNNKTEAFLSASVLEIYLPELSIPKSGMSGCYIMFESEGKFYGTTLKTWVKNRNTLCIEKLDYWSDQTDEYTIYLLSLYVPKGQRGVFELGKETRLTLNNTTSNNNYGYHQHCYVDENWCTIALMTSAYNSEIDPYDDIVELGGFPNDVDIELPFIGDNSNSRQTYGVDMLQATIKNGILTVKNIVFGWGGMPRDNFLYAVCIRDKSVE
;
A
#
# COMPACT_ATOMS: atom_id res chain seq x y z
N MET A 1 -12.24 8.78 9.71
CA MET A 1 -11.20 9.66 9.14
C MET A 1 -10.46 10.31 10.28
N ILE A 2 -9.13 10.27 10.25
CA ILE A 2 -8.25 10.93 11.20
C ILE A 2 -7.32 11.89 10.43
N THR A 3 -7.26 13.14 10.88
CA THR A 3 -6.41 14.17 10.26
C THR A 3 -5.26 14.50 11.17
N ALA A 4 -4.04 14.50 10.61
CA ALA A 4 -2.83 14.83 11.33
C ALA A 4 -2.85 16.30 11.78
N ILE A 5 -2.34 16.54 12.99
CA ILE A 5 -2.17 17.88 13.57
C ILE A 5 -0.82 18.51 13.17
N GLY A 6 0.08 17.72 12.57
CA GLY A 6 1.36 18.19 12.04
C GLY A 6 2.27 17.02 11.63
N ASN A 7 3.45 17.35 11.13
CA ASN A 7 4.51 16.40 10.83
C ASN A 7 5.89 17.07 10.93
N ASN A 8 6.97 16.28 11.04
CA ASN A 8 8.34 16.80 11.18
C ASN A 8 9.13 16.89 9.86
N PHE A 9 8.52 16.58 8.72
CA PHE A 9 9.22 16.41 7.44
C PHE A 9 8.70 17.32 6.32
N GLY A 10 7.88 18.32 6.66
CA GLY A 10 7.44 19.35 5.73
C GLY A 10 6.35 18.90 4.76
N ALA A 11 5.65 17.80 5.03
CA ALA A 11 4.45 17.45 4.27
C ALA A 11 3.31 18.43 4.55
N GLY A 12 2.38 18.54 3.61
CA GLY A 12 1.13 19.26 3.81
C GLY A 12 0.21 18.59 4.84
N GLN A 13 -1.06 18.96 4.84
CA GLN A 13 -2.07 18.29 5.66
C GLN A 13 -2.22 16.83 5.24
N ILE A 14 -2.14 15.91 6.20
CA ILE A 14 -2.31 14.47 5.96
C ILE A 14 -3.62 14.04 6.61
N SER A 15 -4.49 13.42 5.82
CA SER A 15 -5.75 12.82 6.30
C SER A 15 -5.80 11.35 5.89
N LEU A 16 -6.15 10.49 6.84
CA LEU A 16 -6.16 9.04 6.67
C LEU A 16 -7.55 8.49 7.00
N LYS A 17 -8.01 7.50 6.24
CA LYS A 17 -9.09 6.62 6.72
C LYS A 17 -8.54 5.83 7.90
N ASP A 18 -9.32 5.72 8.96
CA ASP A 18 -8.95 4.98 10.16
C ASP A 18 -10.08 4.06 10.60
N TYR A 19 -9.69 2.86 11.02
CA TYR A 19 -10.50 1.97 11.83
C TYR A 19 -9.67 1.53 13.02
N GLN A 20 -10.23 1.62 14.21
CA GLN A 20 -9.48 1.38 15.44
C GLN A 20 -10.35 0.81 16.55
N ASN A 21 -9.77 -0.11 17.31
CA ASN A 21 -10.30 -0.64 18.56
C ASN A 21 -9.13 -0.94 19.52
N GLU A 22 -9.37 -1.53 20.70
CA GLU A 22 -8.28 -1.83 21.63
C GLU A 22 -7.27 -2.87 21.14
N LYS A 23 -7.60 -3.63 20.10
CA LYS A 23 -6.80 -4.75 19.56
C LYS A 23 -5.95 -4.37 18.36
N LEU A 24 -6.37 -3.39 17.57
CA LEU A 24 -5.66 -2.98 16.35
C LEU A 24 -6.06 -1.57 15.89
N VAL A 25 -5.21 -1.00 15.03
CA VAL A 25 -5.49 0.19 14.23
C VAL A 25 -5.19 -0.15 12.78
N VAL A 26 -6.12 0.13 11.86
CA VAL A 26 -5.89 0.13 10.41
C VAL A 26 -5.86 1.58 9.95
N LEU A 27 -4.84 1.96 9.17
CA LEU A 27 -4.75 3.27 8.57
C LEU A 27 -4.59 3.14 7.05
N ASN A 28 -5.44 3.85 6.31
CA ASN A 28 -5.38 3.92 4.86
C ASN A 28 -5.24 5.36 4.37
N GLY A 29 -4.32 5.60 3.46
CA GLY A 29 -4.21 6.89 2.81
C GLY A 29 -3.01 7.00 1.89
N LYS A 30 -3.02 8.08 1.11
CA LYS A 30 -1.97 8.45 0.16
C LYS A 30 -1.63 9.91 0.39
N PHE A 31 -0.36 10.24 0.48
CA PHE A 31 0.10 11.62 0.58
C PHE A 31 1.48 11.78 -0.04
N SER A 32 1.76 12.97 -0.54
CA SER A 32 3.04 13.32 -1.17
C SER A 32 3.74 14.44 -0.39
N PHE A 33 5.07 14.49 -0.49
CA PHE A 33 5.87 15.53 0.13
C PHE A 33 7.18 15.75 -0.64
N ASN A 34 7.71 16.96 -0.54
CA ASN A 34 8.96 17.32 -1.16
C ASN A 34 10.16 16.84 -0.30
N ASN A 35 11.04 16.05 -0.90
CA ASN A 35 12.19 15.43 -0.24
C ASN A 35 13.45 16.33 -0.16
N LYS A 36 13.35 17.58 -0.64
CA LYS A 36 14.42 18.60 -0.60
C LYS A 36 14.23 19.61 0.53
N THR A 37 13.13 19.53 1.27
CA THR A 37 12.85 20.47 2.36
C THR A 37 13.85 20.30 3.51
N GLU A 38 14.22 21.39 4.18
CA GLU A 38 15.10 21.34 5.36
C GLU A 38 14.53 20.44 6.46
N ALA A 39 13.19 20.43 6.61
CA ALA A 39 12.49 19.57 7.56
C ALA A 39 12.74 18.08 7.27
N PHE A 40 12.56 17.65 6.00
CA PHE A 40 12.86 16.28 5.61
C PHE A 40 14.35 15.94 5.78
N LEU A 41 15.25 16.82 5.35
CA LEU A 41 16.69 16.61 5.47
C LEU A 41 17.14 16.46 6.92
N SER A 42 16.53 17.21 7.84
CA SER A 42 16.84 17.18 9.29
C SER A 42 16.19 16.02 10.03
N ALA A 43 15.10 15.44 9.51
CA ALA A 43 14.45 14.30 10.13
C ALA A 43 15.30 13.02 10.02
N SER A 44 15.39 12.25 11.10
CA SER A 44 15.97 10.89 11.09
C SER A 44 14.91 9.80 10.91
N VAL A 45 13.67 10.11 11.29
CA VAL A 45 12.45 9.31 11.12
C VAL A 45 11.34 10.30 10.77
N LEU A 46 10.47 9.93 9.83
CA LEU A 46 9.33 10.75 9.47
C LEU A 46 8.23 10.53 10.52
N GLU A 47 7.87 11.57 11.26
CA GLU A 47 6.86 11.53 12.30
C GLU A 47 5.62 12.31 11.87
N ILE A 48 4.47 11.64 11.91
CA ILE A 48 3.15 12.22 11.72
C ILE A 48 2.47 12.31 13.09
N TYR A 49 2.10 13.52 13.48
CA TYR A 49 1.41 13.78 14.74
C TYR A 49 -0.09 13.64 14.53
N LEU A 50 -0.71 12.73 15.26
CA LEU A 50 -2.12 12.36 15.14
C LEU A 50 -2.88 12.69 16.45
N PRO A 51 -4.21 12.89 16.36
CA PRO A 51 -5.09 12.69 17.50
C PRO A 51 -4.86 11.32 18.17
N GLU A 52 -5.34 11.16 19.40
CA GLU A 52 -5.07 9.96 20.19
C GLU A 52 -5.62 8.69 19.52
N LEU A 53 -4.72 7.73 19.27
CA LEU A 53 -5.01 6.40 18.75
C LEU A 53 -5.42 5.46 19.88
N SER A 54 -6.25 4.47 19.53
CA SER A 54 -6.76 3.45 20.45
C SER A 54 -5.66 2.58 21.08
N ILE A 55 -4.52 2.42 20.40
CA ILE A 55 -3.39 1.62 20.87
C ILE A 55 -2.21 2.51 21.30
N PRO A 56 -1.50 2.16 22.39
CA PRO A 56 -0.40 2.99 22.88
C PRO A 56 0.87 2.88 22.05
N LYS A 57 1.14 1.72 21.45
CA LYS A 57 2.36 1.45 20.70
C LYS A 57 2.18 0.18 19.90
N SER A 58 2.70 0.11 18.67
CA SER A 58 2.57 -1.07 17.81
C SER A 58 3.88 -1.85 17.64
N GLY A 59 3.77 -3.07 17.13
CA GLY A 59 4.84 -3.71 16.36
C GLY A 59 5.14 -2.95 15.06
N MET A 60 6.17 -3.38 14.33
CA MET A 60 6.44 -2.80 13.00
C MET A 60 5.45 -3.35 11.97
N SER A 61 4.95 -2.47 11.11
CA SER A 61 4.22 -2.78 9.88
C SER A 61 5.02 -2.25 8.68
N GLY A 62 4.52 -2.49 7.47
CA GLY A 62 5.03 -1.91 6.23
C GLY A 62 4.08 -0.87 5.64
N CYS A 63 4.65 0.11 4.92
CA CYS A 63 3.97 0.98 3.97
C CYS A 63 4.79 1.06 2.69
N TYR A 64 4.28 1.71 1.65
CA TYR A 64 5.02 1.87 0.39
C TYR A 64 5.44 3.31 0.18
N ILE A 65 6.63 3.48 -0.40
CA ILE A 65 7.07 4.72 -0.99
C ILE A 65 7.18 4.53 -2.50
N MET A 66 6.67 5.49 -3.24
CA MET A 66 6.70 5.53 -4.69
C MET A 66 7.11 6.94 -5.14
N PHE A 67 7.86 7.03 -6.22
CA PHE A 67 8.29 8.28 -6.82
C PHE A 67 8.48 8.14 -8.31
N GLU A 68 8.43 9.26 -9.01
CA GLU A 68 8.65 9.31 -10.45
C GLU A 68 10.09 9.69 -10.75
N SER A 69 10.71 8.97 -11.68
CA SER A 69 11.99 9.34 -12.30
C SER A 69 12.01 8.82 -13.73
N GLU A 70 12.55 9.59 -14.67
CA GLU A 70 12.65 9.21 -16.10
C GLU A 70 11.30 8.75 -16.72
N GLY A 71 10.17 9.32 -16.27
CA GLY A 71 8.83 8.97 -16.76
C GLY A 71 8.30 7.61 -16.29
N LYS A 72 8.90 7.02 -15.25
CA LYS A 72 8.50 5.74 -14.64
C LYS A 72 8.33 5.90 -13.14
N PHE A 73 7.48 5.06 -12.55
CA PHE A 73 7.36 4.97 -11.10
C PHE A 73 8.27 3.89 -10.53
N TYR A 74 9.02 4.26 -9.51
CA TYR A 74 9.89 3.40 -8.74
C TYR A 74 9.50 3.44 -7.27
N GLY A 75 9.90 2.44 -6.50
CA GLY A 75 9.65 2.47 -5.07
C GLY A 75 10.19 1.30 -4.27
N THR A 76 9.80 1.26 -3.00
CA THR A 76 10.07 0.15 -2.09
C THR A 76 9.08 0.15 -0.93
N THR A 77 9.19 -0.84 -0.05
CA THR A 77 8.50 -0.84 1.25
C THR A 77 9.33 -0.13 2.31
N LEU A 78 8.69 0.65 3.16
CA LEU A 78 9.27 1.28 4.34
C LEU A 78 8.65 0.71 5.60
N LYS A 79 9.43 0.68 6.68
CA LYS A 79 8.87 0.34 7.99
C LYS A 79 8.01 1.48 8.52
N THR A 80 6.91 1.13 9.16
CA THR A 80 6.03 2.08 9.85
C THR A 80 5.55 1.52 11.18
N TRP A 81 5.40 2.36 12.20
CA TRP A 81 4.94 1.94 13.53
C TRP A 81 4.31 3.09 14.32
N VAL A 82 3.36 2.75 15.19
CA VAL A 82 2.83 3.65 16.21
C VAL A 82 3.85 3.71 17.36
N LYS A 83 4.54 4.85 17.52
CA LYS A 83 5.56 5.08 18.56
C LYS A 83 4.92 5.28 19.93
N ASN A 84 3.87 6.08 19.96
CA ASN A 84 3.00 6.39 21.09
C ASN A 84 1.57 6.64 20.55
N ARG A 85 0.57 6.91 21.41
CA ARG A 85 -0.82 7.16 20.99
C ARG A 85 -1.01 8.31 19.99
N ASN A 86 -0.07 9.22 19.84
CA ASN A 86 -0.21 10.43 19.02
C ASN A 86 0.86 10.55 17.94
N THR A 87 1.66 9.51 17.72
CA THR A 87 2.79 9.59 16.77
C THR A 87 2.89 8.31 15.96
N LEU A 88 2.65 8.46 14.65
CA LEU A 88 2.96 7.46 13.65
C LEU A 88 4.34 7.76 13.06
N CYS A 89 5.22 6.76 13.05
CA CYS A 89 6.54 6.85 12.47
C CYS A 89 6.61 6.10 11.14
N ILE A 90 7.40 6.62 10.21
CA ILE A 90 7.79 6.00 8.95
C ILE A 90 9.31 6.11 8.81
N GLU A 91 9.96 5.02 8.44
CA GLU A 91 11.39 4.98 8.10
C GLU A 91 11.70 6.01 7.01
N LYS A 92 12.75 6.79 7.19
CA LYS A 92 13.18 7.77 6.19
C LYS A 92 13.94 7.04 5.07
N LEU A 93 13.64 7.41 3.83
CA LEU A 93 14.40 7.00 2.66
C LEU A 93 14.98 8.22 1.95
N ASP A 94 16.28 8.41 2.05
CA ASP A 94 17.00 9.53 1.42
C ASP A 94 17.98 9.09 0.32
N TYR A 95 18.20 7.78 0.16
CA TYR A 95 19.14 7.21 -0.79
C TYR A 95 18.85 7.58 -2.27
N TRP A 96 17.59 7.80 -2.63
CA TRP A 96 17.17 8.23 -3.99
C TRP A 96 16.72 9.69 -4.04
N SER A 97 17.06 10.47 -3.01
CA SER A 97 16.56 11.84 -2.91
C SER A 97 17.04 12.74 -4.04
N ASP A 98 18.13 12.42 -4.73
CA ASP A 98 18.67 13.16 -5.87
C ASP A 98 17.94 12.87 -7.20
N GLN A 99 17.12 11.81 -7.26
CA GLN A 99 16.47 11.35 -8.49
C GLN A 99 15.09 11.96 -8.73
N THR A 100 14.53 12.59 -7.70
CA THR A 100 13.19 13.16 -7.69
C THR A 100 13.10 14.21 -6.58
N ASP A 101 12.20 15.16 -6.74
CA ASP A 101 11.91 16.15 -5.69
C ASP A 101 10.73 15.72 -4.81
N GLU A 102 9.92 14.76 -5.26
CA GLU A 102 8.69 14.38 -4.59
C GLU A 102 8.61 12.87 -4.33
N TYR A 103 8.23 12.54 -3.10
CA TYR A 103 7.90 11.18 -2.71
C TYR A 103 6.40 11.08 -2.40
N THR A 104 5.80 9.96 -2.79
CA THR A 104 4.43 9.58 -2.45
C THR A 104 4.45 8.37 -1.52
N ILE A 105 3.76 8.47 -0.39
CA ILE A 105 3.57 7.35 0.54
C ILE A 105 2.17 6.78 0.38
N TYR A 106 2.09 5.45 0.31
CA TYR A 106 0.84 4.69 0.45
C TYR A 106 0.85 3.96 1.79
N LEU A 107 -0.02 4.40 2.69
CA LEU A 107 -0.28 3.76 3.96
C LEU A 107 -1.46 2.81 3.76
N LEU A 108 -1.21 1.50 3.82
CA LEU A 108 -2.18 0.43 3.57
C LEU A 108 -2.02 -0.63 4.68
N SER A 109 -2.01 -0.17 5.93
CA SER A 109 -1.27 -0.82 7.00
C SER A 109 -2.16 -1.15 8.21
N LEU A 110 -1.86 -2.28 8.85
CA LEU A 110 -2.47 -2.72 10.11
C LEU A 110 -1.43 -2.70 11.22
N TYR A 111 -1.79 -2.12 12.36
CA TYR A 111 -0.95 -1.99 13.53
C TYR A 111 -1.56 -2.77 14.70
N VAL A 112 -0.82 -3.76 15.19
CA VAL A 112 -1.17 -4.52 16.40
C VAL A 112 -0.35 -4.00 17.58
N PRO A 113 -0.93 -3.86 18.79
CA PRO A 113 -0.19 -3.41 19.96
C PRO A 113 1.04 -4.25 20.23
N LYS A 114 2.14 -3.60 20.62
CA LYS A 114 3.38 -4.30 20.95
C LYS A 114 3.23 -5.08 22.26
N GLY A 115 3.70 -6.33 22.27
CA GLY A 115 3.77 -7.14 23.48
C GLY A 115 2.45 -7.83 23.86
N GLN A 116 1.53 -7.99 22.90
CA GLN A 116 0.33 -8.80 23.10
C GLN A 116 0.67 -10.24 23.52
N ARG A 117 -0.06 -10.73 24.52
CA ARG A 117 0.06 -12.10 25.06
C ARG A 117 -1.34 -12.66 25.22
N GLY A 118 -1.54 -13.93 24.87
CA GLY A 118 -2.83 -14.60 25.06
C GLY A 118 -3.07 -15.65 23.99
N VAL A 119 -4.31 -16.15 23.99
CA VAL A 119 -4.82 -17.01 22.91
C VAL A 119 -5.34 -16.09 21.81
N PHE A 120 -4.85 -16.31 20.59
CA PHE A 120 -5.32 -15.58 19.41
C PHE A 120 -6.37 -16.42 18.69
N GLU A 121 -7.47 -15.78 18.32
CA GLU A 121 -8.45 -16.38 17.42
C GLU A 121 -7.89 -16.34 15.99
N LEU A 122 -7.91 -17.47 15.31
CA LEU A 122 -7.54 -17.51 13.90
C LEU A 122 -8.70 -16.96 13.07
N GLY A 123 -8.41 -15.91 12.30
CA GLY A 123 -9.30 -15.44 11.26
C GLY A 123 -9.52 -16.54 10.21
N LYS A 124 -10.74 -16.63 9.69
CA LYS A 124 -11.07 -17.55 8.60
C LYS A 124 -10.76 -16.87 7.26
N GLU A 125 -9.89 -17.50 6.47
CA GLU A 125 -9.61 -17.06 5.10
C GLU A 125 -10.89 -16.98 4.26
N THR A 126 -11.01 -15.89 3.51
CA THR A 126 -12.08 -15.69 2.54
C THR A 126 -11.60 -16.18 1.18
N ARG A 127 -12.37 -17.06 0.55
CA ARG A 127 -12.07 -17.51 -0.81
C ARG A 127 -12.15 -16.31 -1.78
N LEU A 128 -11.01 -15.94 -2.35
CA LEU A 128 -10.92 -14.99 -3.45
C LEU A 128 -11.05 -15.73 -4.78
N THR A 129 -11.77 -15.12 -5.73
CA THR A 129 -11.84 -15.58 -7.13
C THR A 129 -11.59 -14.38 -8.03
N LEU A 130 -10.83 -14.58 -9.09
CA LEU A 130 -10.52 -13.54 -10.07
C LEU A 130 -11.33 -13.84 -11.32
N ASN A 131 -12.28 -12.97 -11.62
CA ASN A 131 -13.23 -13.14 -12.73
C ASN A 131 -13.05 -12.03 -13.75
N ASN A 132 -13.51 -12.28 -14.98
CA ASN A 132 -13.56 -11.29 -16.07
C ASN A 132 -12.24 -10.50 -16.24
N THR A 133 -11.10 -11.19 -16.17
CA THR A 133 -9.78 -10.57 -16.32
C THR A 133 -9.57 -10.12 -17.77
N THR A 134 -9.11 -8.88 -17.97
CA THR A 134 -8.76 -8.41 -19.32
C THR A 134 -7.43 -8.96 -19.80
N SER A 135 -6.49 -9.24 -18.89
CA SER A 135 -5.27 -9.96 -19.23
C SER A 135 -5.48 -11.47 -19.31
N ASN A 136 -4.72 -12.11 -20.21
CA ASN A 136 -4.55 -13.56 -20.26
C ASN A 136 -3.57 -14.06 -19.18
N ASN A 137 -3.14 -13.17 -18.29
CA ASN A 137 -2.22 -13.50 -17.23
C ASN A 137 -2.96 -14.20 -16.11
N ASN A 138 -2.50 -15.40 -15.81
CA ASN A 138 -2.86 -16.04 -14.56
C ASN A 138 -2.18 -15.26 -13.44
N TYR A 139 -2.95 -14.44 -12.73
CA TYR A 139 -2.68 -14.22 -11.31
C TYR A 139 -2.40 -15.60 -10.71
N GLY A 140 -1.20 -15.76 -10.15
CA GLY A 140 -0.68 -17.06 -9.79
C GLY A 140 -1.59 -17.75 -8.77
N TYR A 141 -1.28 -19.01 -8.46
CA TYR A 141 -1.97 -19.76 -7.39
C TYR A 141 -1.89 -19.08 -6.01
N HIS A 142 -1.08 -18.02 -5.87
CA HIS A 142 -0.86 -17.27 -4.64
C HIS A 142 -1.78 -16.06 -4.58
N GLN A 143 -3.00 -16.32 -4.13
CA GLN A 143 -3.98 -15.33 -3.74
C GLN A 143 -4.38 -15.57 -2.30
N HIS A 144 -4.51 -14.50 -1.53
CA HIS A 144 -5.00 -14.56 -0.16
C HIS A 144 -5.96 -13.40 0.10
N CYS A 145 -7.06 -13.70 0.77
CA CYS A 145 -8.00 -12.69 1.21
C CYS A 145 -8.51 -13.01 2.61
N TYR A 146 -8.63 -11.98 3.43
CA TYR A 146 -9.34 -12.05 4.70
C TYR A 146 -10.29 -10.87 4.78
N VAL A 147 -11.56 -11.14 5.07
CA VAL A 147 -12.61 -10.12 5.18
C VAL A 147 -13.12 -10.11 6.60
N ASP A 148 -12.88 -9.00 7.28
CA ASP A 148 -13.48 -8.69 8.56
C ASP A 148 -14.71 -7.78 8.36
N GLU A 149 -15.37 -7.47 9.46
CA GLU A 149 -16.52 -6.59 9.44
C GLU A 149 -16.14 -5.18 8.97
N ASN A 150 -15.02 -4.62 9.43
CA ASN A 150 -14.67 -3.20 9.21
C ASN A 150 -13.43 -2.98 8.35
N TRP A 151 -12.67 -4.04 8.09
CA TRP A 151 -11.46 -4.01 7.29
C TRP A 151 -11.27 -5.34 6.57
N CYS A 152 -10.39 -5.38 5.58
CA CYS A 152 -10.03 -6.60 4.89
C CYS A 152 -8.57 -6.54 4.44
N THR A 153 -8.01 -7.67 4.03
CA THR A 153 -6.71 -7.71 3.37
C THR A 153 -6.80 -8.52 2.10
N ILE A 154 -5.97 -8.13 1.14
CA ILE A 154 -5.77 -8.82 -0.13
C ILE A 154 -4.27 -8.93 -0.38
N ALA A 155 -3.85 -10.11 -0.81
CA ALA A 155 -2.52 -10.35 -1.35
C ALA A 155 -2.67 -11.12 -2.67
N LEU A 156 -2.06 -10.61 -3.73
CA LEU A 156 -2.08 -11.21 -5.06
C LEU A 156 -0.66 -11.26 -5.60
N MET A 157 -0.27 -12.39 -6.17
CA MET A 157 0.89 -12.48 -7.03
C MET A 157 0.47 -12.80 -8.45
N THR A 158 1.16 -12.29 -9.45
CA THR A 158 0.89 -12.61 -10.86
C THR A 158 2.19 -12.73 -11.64
N SER A 159 2.15 -13.54 -12.70
CA SER A 159 3.28 -13.77 -13.59
C SER A 159 3.49 -12.61 -14.57
N ALA A 160 4.36 -12.81 -15.56
CA ALA A 160 4.73 -11.81 -16.57
C ALA A 160 3.57 -11.40 -17.47
N TYR A 161 3.38 -10.10 -17.73
CA TYR A 161 2.46 -9.56 -18.72
C TYR A 161 3.09 -9.52 -20.11
N ASN A 162 2.83 -10.57 -20.89
CA ASN A 162 3.43 -10.79 -22.21
C ASN A 162 2.41 -10.94 -23.35
N SER A 163 1.12 -10.73 -23.08
CA SER A 163 0.07 -10.97 -24.08
C SER A 163 -0.13 -9.80 -25.04
N GLU A 164 0.11 -8.56 -24.60
CA GLU A 164 -0.19 -7.34 -25.38
C GLU A 164 1.07 -6.49 -25.54
N ILE A 165 1.27 -5.94 -26.74
CA ILE A 165 2.42 -5.09 -27.08
C ILE A 165 2.16 -3.64 -26.64
N ASP A 166 0.95 -3.14 -26.89
CA ASP A 166 0.56 -1.77 -26.54
C ASP A 166 0.16 -1.68 -25.06
N PRO A 167 0.45 -0.56 -24.38
CA PRO A 167 0.07 -0.41 -22.98
C PRO A 167 -1.45 -0.43 -22.77
N TYR A 168 -1.90 -1.09 -21.70
CA TYR A 168 -3.31 -1.25 -21.39
C TYR A 168 -3.58 -1.30 -19.88
N ASP A 169 -4.83 -1.12 -19.48
CA ASP A 169 -5.27 -1.32 -18.10
C ASP A 169 -5.74 -2.77 -17.89
N ASP A 170 -5.19 -3.44 -16.88
CA ASP A 170 -5.65 -4.77 -16.48
C ASP A 170 -6.77 -4.64 -15.46
N ILE A 171 -7.93 -5.18 -15.80
CA ILE A 171 -9.17 -5.08 -15.03
C ILE A 171 -9.53 -6.47 -14.55
N VAL A 172 -9.80 -6.60 -13.25
CA VAL A 172 -10.09 -7.87 -12.59
C VAL A 172 -11.25 -7.71 -11.63
N GLU A 173 -12.28 -8.54 -11.78
CA GLU A 173 -13.34 -8.65 -10.79
C GLU A 173 -12.92 -9.56 -9.64
N LEU A 174 -12.92 -9.02 -8.42
CA LEU A 174 -12.48 -9.68 -7.20
C LEU A 174 -13.67 -10.35 -6.49
N GLY A 175 -14.10 -11.50 -6.98
CA GLY A 175 -15.16 -12.28 -6.33
C GLY A 175 -14.74 -12.74 -4.92
N GLY A 176 -15.61 -12.51 -3.94
CA GLY A 176 -15.33 -12.78 -2.52
C GLY A 176 -14.65 -11.61 -1.79
N PHE A 177 -14.14 -10.60 -2.51
CA PHE A 177 -13.68 -9.36 -1.92
C PHE A 177 -14.85 -8.37 -1.75
N PRO A 178 -14.82 -7.46 -0.75
CA PRO A 178 -15.92 -6.53 -0.54
C PRO A 178 -16.02 -5.47 -1.66
N ASN A 179 -17.26 -5.06 -1.96
CA ASN A 179 -17.55 -3.99 -2.91
C ASN A 179 -17.50 -2.58 -2.28
N ASP A 180 -17.45 -2.51 -0.96
CA ASP A 180 -17.41 -1.28 -0.16
C ASP A 180 -15.97 -0.83 0.14
N VAL A 181 -15.02 -1.10 -0.76
CA VAL A 181 -13.63 -0.63 -0.66
C VAL A 181 -13.35 0.32 -1.81
N ASP A 182 -12.81 1.51 -1.49
CA ASP A 182 -12.28 2.48 -2.45
C ASP A 182 -10.86 2.89 -2.02
N ILE A 183 -9.86 2.41 -2.76
CA ILE A 183 -8.45 2.63 -2.43
C ILE A 183 -7.54 2.70 -3.66
N GLU A 184 -6.52 3.55 -3.57
CA GLU A 184 -5.37 3.56 -4.48
C GLU A 184 -4.20 2.83 -3.82
N LEU A 185 -3.47 2.04 -4.60
CA LEU A 185 -2.36 1.23 -4.12
C LEU A 185 -1.28 1.03 -5.19
N PRO A 186 -0.02 0.83 -4.81
CA PRO A 186 1.02 0.46 -5.75
C PRO A 186 0.85 -1.00 -6.15
N PHE A 187 1.02 -1.26 -7.44
CA PHE A 187 1.21 -2.59 -8.00
C PHE A 187 2.70 -2.81 -8.22
N ILE A 188 3.27 -3.74 -7.46
CA ILE A 188 4.72 -3.92 -7.39
C ILE A 188 5.11 -4.93 -8.45
N GLY A 189 6.12 -4.59 -9.22
CA GLY A 189 6.65 -5.50 -10.23
C GLY A 189 8.04 -5.09 -10.60
N ASP A 190 8.49 -5.59 -11.74
CA ASP A 190 9.74 -5.19 -12.34
C ASP A 190 9.69 -5.58 -13.80
N ASN A 191 10.02 -4.67 -14.70
CA ASN A 191 10.08 -5.00 -16.10
C ASN A 191 11.35 -5.83 -16.36
N SER A 192 11.21 -7.07 -16.85
CA SER A 192 12.37 -7.96 -17.08
C SER A 192 13.40 -7.36 -18.04
N ASN A 193 12.98 -6.40 -18.86
CA ASN A 193 13.79 -5.71 -19.86
C ASN A 193 14.29 -4.33 -19.38
N SER A 194 13.93 -3.88 -18.19
CA SER A 194 14.45 -2.64 -17.61
C SER A 194 15.78 -2.89 -16.89
N ARG A 195 16.68 -1.92 -17.01
CA ARG A 195 17.84 -1.82 -16.13
C ARG A 195 17.33 -1.20 -14.83
N GLN A 196 17.21 -2.01 -13.78
CA GLN A 196 16.75 -1.56 -12.47
C GLN A 196 17.78 -0.58 -11.89
N THR A 197 17.38 0.68 -11.73
CA THR A 197 18.24 1.75 -11.22
C THR A 197 17.85 2.16 -9.81
N TYR A 198 16.55 2.19 -9.50
CA TYR A 198 16.03 2.65 -8.21
C TYR A 198 14.93 1.72 -7.70
N GLY A 199 15.13 1.11 -6.54
CA GLY A 199 14.13 0.23 -5.93
C GLY A 199 13.60 -0.80 -6.92
N VAL A 200 12.29 -1.01 -6.93
CA VAL A 200 11.56 -1.82 -7.92
C VAL A 200 10.65 -0.94 -8.76
N ASP A 201 10.33 -1.37 -9.98
CA ASP A 201 9.33 -0.69 -10.79
C ASP A 201 7.94 -0.81 -10.11
N MET A 202 7.13 0.23 -10.21
CA MET A 202 5.77 0.23 -9.69
C MET A 202 4.79 0.73 -10.74
N LEU A 203 3.57 0.23 -10.68
CA LEU A 203 2.42 0.80 -11.36
C LEU A 203 1.41 1.30 -10.35
N GLN A 204 0.50 2.16 -10.81
CA GLN A 204 -0.64 2.58 -10.00
C GLN A 204 -1.78 1.60 -10.19
N ALA A 205 -2.44 1.24 -9.10
CA ALA A 205 -3.66 0.45 -9.12
C ALA A 205 -4.76 1.11 -8.28
N THR A 206 -5.99 0.68 -8.54
CA THR A 206 -7.16 1.02 -7.73
C THR A 206 -7.96 -0.23 -7.43
N ILE A 207 -8.56 -0.32 -6.24
CA ILE A 207 -9.65 -1.25 -5.96
C ILE A 207 -10.88 -0.42 -5.65
N LYS A 208 -11.94 -0.62 -6.44
CA LYS A 208 -13.22 0.08 -6.29
C LYS A 208 -14.36 -0.82 -6.71
N ASN A 209 -15.43 -0.90 -5.92
CA ASN A 209 -16.62 -1.71 -6.22
C ASN A 209 -16.30 -3.18 -6.57
N GLY A 210 -15.32 -3.77 -5.87
CA GLY A 210 -14.87 -5.14 -6.13
C GLY A 210 -14.06 -5.31 -7.41
N ILE A 211 -13.64 -4.23 -8.05
CA ILE A 211 -12.84 -4.25 -9.28
C ILE A 211 -11.43 -3.75 -8.97
N LEU A 212 -10.42 -4.58 -9.25
CA LEU A 212 -9.03 -4.16 -9.32
C LEU A 212 -8.76 -3.63 -10.73
N THR A 213 -8.13 -2.46 -10.82
CA THR A 213 -7.62 -1.90 -12.07
C THR A 213 -6.15 -1.56 -11.89
N VAL A 214 -5.27 -2.25 -12.60
CA VAL A 214 -3.84 -1.93 -12.68
C VAL A 214 -3.61 -1.11 -13.94
N LYS A 215 -3.07 0.09 -13.79
CA LYS A 215 -2.99 1.06 -14.87
C LYS A 215 -1.73 0.90 -15.70
N ASN A 216 -1.87 1.07 -17.00
CA ASN A 216 -0.76 1.23 -17.94
C ASN A 216 0.28 0.09 -17.86
N ILE A 217 -0.20 -1.15 -17.82
CA ILE A 217 0.65 -2.34 -17.94
C ILE A 217 1.33 -2.32 -19.29
N VAL A 218 2.65 -2.56 -19.29
CA VAL A 218 3.47 -2.64 -20.50
C VAL A 218 3.91 -4.08 -20.78
N PHE A 219 4.21 -4.37 -22.04
CA PHE A 219 4.79 -5.65 -22.43
C PHE A 219 6.07 -5.96 -21.65
N GLY A 220 6.19 -7.18 -21.14
CA GLY A 220 7.35 -7.62 -20.37
C GLY A 220 7.35 -7.14 -18.91
N TRP A 221 6.19 -6.71 -18.38
CA TRP A 221 6.06 -6.40 -16.96
C TRP A 221 6.04 -7.69 -16.12
N GLY A 222 7.05 -7.88 -15.27
CA GLY A 222 7.34 -9.14 -14.58
C GLY A 222 8.08 -10.16 -15.46
N GLY A 223 8.14 -11.41 -15.00
CA GLY A 223 8.77 -12.53 -15.69
C GLY A 223 9.99 -13.09 -14.95
N MET A 224 10.15 -14.42 -15.01
CA MET A 224 11.10 -15.14 -14.17
C MET A 224 12.51 -14.51 -14.18
N PRO A 225 13.10 -14.23 -13.01
CA PRO A 225 12.66 -14.60 -11.65
C PRO A 225 11.79 -13.54 -10.94
N ARG A 226 11.20 -12.58 -11.66
CA ARG A 226 10.50 -11.41 -11.12
C ARG A 226 8.98 -11.60 -11.21
N ASP A 227 8.35 -11.98 -10.10
CA ASP A 227 6.88 -12.02 -10.01
C ASP A 227 6.34 -10.66 -9.54
N ASN A 228 5.14 -10.34 -10.01
CA ASN A 228 4.43 -9.13 -9.62
C ASN A 228 3.64 -9.40 -8.34
N PHE A 229 3.48 -8.38 -7.51
CA PHE A 229 2.84 -8.48 -6.21
C PHE A 229 1.97 -7.27 -5.89
N LEU A 230 0.82 -7.53 -5.27
CA LEU A 230 -0.05 -6.54 -4.68
C LEU A 230 -0.39 -6.99 -3.28
N TYR A 231 -0.27 -6.08 -2.31
CA TYR A 231 -0.73 -6.30 -0.95
C TYR A 231 -1.33 -5.02 -0.38
N ALA A 232 -2.47 -5.17 0.26
CA ALA A 232 -3.11 -4.09 0.97
C ALA A 232 -3.90 -4.60 2.16
N VAL A 233 -3.93 -3.77 3.21
CA VAL A 233 -5.00 -3.80 4.20
C VAL A 233 -5.92 -2.63 3.89
N CYS A 234 -7.20 -2.91 3.71
CA CYS A 234 -8.22 -1.95 3.29
C CYS A 234 -9.27 -1.76 4.39
N ILE A 235 -9.69 -0.51 4.62
CA ILE A 235 -10.85 -0.17 5.44
C ILE A 235 -12.09 -0.22 4.54
N ARG A 236 -13.19 -0.74 5.08
CA ARG A 236 -14.47 -0.84 4.37
C ARG A 236 -15.29 0.44 4.60
N ASP A 237 -15.67 1.09 3.52
CA ASP A 237 -16.50 2.30 3.46
C ASP A 237 -17.99 1.94 3.63
N LYS A 238 -18.34 1.37 4.79
CA LYS A 238 -19.74 1.08 5.10
C LYS A 238 -20.56 2.37 5.03
N SER A 239 -21.70 2.31 4.33
CA SER A 239 -22.77 3.28 4.54
C SER A 239 -23.21 3.22 6.00
N VAL A 240 -23.30 4.36 6.67
CA VAL A 240 -23.97 4.47 7.96
C VAL A 240 -25.44 4.11 7.71
N GLU A 241 -25.86 2.92 8.13
CA GLU A 241 -27.28 2.58 8.27
C GLU A 241 -27.90 3.35 9.44
#